data_AF-A0A432SPX7-F1
#
_entry.id   AF-A0A432SPX7-F1
#
_cell.length_a   1.000
_cell.length_b   1.000
_cell.length_c   1.000
_cell.angle_alpha   90.00
_cell.angle_beta   90.00
_cell.angle_gamma   90.00
#
_symmetry.space_group_name_H-M   'P 1'
#
loop_
_entity.id
_entity.type
_entity.pdbx_description
1 polymer ?
#
loop_
_entity_poly.entity_id
_entity_poly.type
_entity_poly.pdbx_seq_one_letter_code
_entity_poly.pdbx_strand_id
1 'polypeptide(L)'
;MELLNILSNTLFVLALGFYFMTNMQWYSYKLNRVLFHHTKTWWHLVYFLIPLFLYFAVSHESNFSILVTLGYIVMLYMWRKEQDKPLVFTGRVKRFFASLLFFTLFLVMMNFIFQFKILAVVTPLILAYATSSMMEAMLFRGFEMKAEKKLNSMPNMVVVGVTASYGKTSIKNYIAHILSAKYNVYATPRSVNTFGGVLKDINDDLPSDTEVYVVEMGARGEGDIMEITKFVNPHLAVVGKIGPAHIEYFGSLEKIRNTKMEILSSERLKEAWVHDSAMLSPISHVHTFGRELSGIKATLDGLHFEMDNELYHANILGSFNAMNLGLSIKIAKALDMDEEDIKKQLNSLKPTPHRLQRMDAG
;
A
#
# COMPACT_ATOMS: atom_id res chain seq x y z
N MET A 1 3.93 -26.10 42.94
CA MET A 1 4.52 -26.87 41.82
C MET A 1 3.78 -26.57 40.53
N GLU A 2 2.48 -26.87 40.47
CA GLU A 2 1.64 -26.68 39.27
C GLU A 2 1.51 -25.21 38.84
N LEU A 3 1.24 -24.29 39.78
CA LEU A 3 1.16 -22.84 39.49
C LEU A 3 2.47 -22.27 38.90
N LEU A 4 3.63 -22.75 39.37
CA LEU A 4 4.93 -22.30 38.87
C LEU A 4 5.16 -22.76 37.42
N ASN A 5 4.75 -23.98 37.08
CA ASN A 5 4.82 -24.51 35.72
C ASN A 5 3.86 -23.78 34.77
N ILE A 6 2.65 -23.45 35.22
CA ILE A 6 1.69 -22.64 34.46
C ILE A 6 2.26 -21.23 34.20
N LEU A 7 2.81 -20.59 35.25
CA LEU A 7 3.43 -19.28 35.13
C LEU A 7 4.63 -19.32 34.16
N SER A 8 5.50 -20.31 34.31
CA SER A 8 6.64 -20.53 33.42
C SER A 8 6.20 -20.69 31.96
N ASN A 9 5.22 -21.56 31.69
CA ASN A 9 4.67 -21.75 30.35
C ASN A 9 4.08 -20.47 29.78
N THR A 10 3.27 -19.76 30.57
CA THR A 10 2.62 -18.52 30.13
C THR A 10 3.66 -17.46 29.76
N LEU A 11 4.65 -17.24 30.63
CA LEU A 11 5.73 -16.28 30.39
C LEU A 11 6.59 -16.67 29.17
N PHE A 12 6.91 -17.96 29.03
CA PHE A 12 7.69 -18.46 27.89
C PHE A 12 6.95 -18.24 26.57
N VAL A 13 5.66 -18.57 26.52
CA VAL A 13 4.82 -18.37 25.32
C VAL A 13 4.72 -16.89 24.96
N LEU A 14 4.53 -16.00 25.95
CA LEU A 14 4.51 -14.56 25.71
C LEU A 14 5.86 -14.04 25.20
N ALA A 15 6.98 -14.53 25.75
CA ALA A 15 8.33 -14.18 25.29
C ALA A 15 8.57 -14.67 23.85
N LEU A 16 8.16 -15.89 23.52
CA LEU A 16 8.23 -16.42 22.15
C LEU A 16 7.34 -15.62 21.19
N GLY A 17 6.13 -15.25 21.63
CA GLY A 17 5.22 -14.38 20.91
C GLY A 17 5.82 -12.98 20.64
N PHE A 18 6.59 -12.44 21.58
CA PHE A 18 7.31 -11.18 21.40
C PHE A 18 8.37 -11.26 20.30
N TYR A 19 9.21 -12.30 20.32
CA TYR A 19 10.15 -12.52 19.22
C TYR A 19 9.43 -12.69 17.89
N PHE A 20 8.42 -13.57 17.85
CA PHE A 20 7.62 -13.83 16.65
C PHE A 20 6.99 -12.55 16.07
N MET A 21 6.31 -11.76 16.89
CA MET A 21 5.63 -10.54 16.42
C MET A 21 6.60 -9.43 16.04
N THR A 22 7.76 -9.34 16.68
CA THR A 22 8.81 -8.40 16.27
C THR A 22 9.26 -8.68 14.84
N ASN A 23 9.53 -9.95 14.53
CA ASN A 23 9.87 -10.39 13.19
C ASN A 23 8.72 -10.16 12.20
N MET A 24 7.49 -10.53 12.58
CA MET A 24 6.31 -10.26 11.74
C MET A 24 6.18 -8.77 11.41
N GLN A 25 6.36 -7.87 12.38
CA GLN A 25 6.29 -6.43 12.15
C GLN A 25 7.34 -5.96 11.13
N TRP A 26 8.59 -6.40 11.26
CA TRP A 26 9.66 -6.01 10.33
C TRP A 26 9.39 -6.45 8.89
N TYR A 27 8.69 -7.57 8.71
CA TYR A 27 8.39 -8.16 7.40
C TYR A 27 6.95 -7.92 6.93
N SER A 28 6.32 -6.82 7.38
CA SER A 28 4.97 -6.41 6.98
C SER A 28 3.90 -7.48 7.25
N TYR A 29 4.10 -8.26 8.31
CA TYR A 29 3.25 -9.34 8.78
C TYR A 29 3.01 -10.47 7.77
N LYS A 30 3.93 -10.67 6.81
CA LYS A 30 3.88 -11.81 5.89
C LYS A 30 4.78 -12.93 6.41
N LEU A 31 4.19 -14.02 6.89
CA LEU A 31 4.93 -15.17 7.44
C LEU A 31 5.97 -15.73 6.45
N ASN A 32 5.61 -15.83 5.17
CA ASN A 32 6.53 -16.27 4.11
C ASN A 32 7.82 -15.41 4.04
N ARG A 33 7.69 -14.10 4.25
CA ARG A 33 8.87 -13.20 4.25
C ARG A 33 9.73 -13.40 5.49
N VAL A 34 9.11 -13.62 6.65
CA VAL A 34 9.83 -13.92 7.90
C VAL A 34 10.60 -15.22 7.79
N LEU A 35 10.03 -16.26 7.17
CA LEU A 35 10.67 -17.57 7.09
C LEU A 35 11.79 -17.63 6.05
N PHE A 36 11.56 -17.10 4.84
CA PHE A 36 12.46 -17.32 3.71
C PHE A 36 13.30 -16.11 3.30
N HIS A 37 12.93 -14.90 3.74
CA HIS A 37 13.61 -13.65 3.36
C HIS A 37 14.17 -12.91 4.58
N HIS A 38 14.35 -13.62 5.71
CA HIS A 38 14.94 -13.04 6.90
C HIS A 38 16.40 -12.64 6.63
N THR A 39 16.79 -11.42 6.99
CA THR A 39 18.16 -10.94 6.75
C THR A 39 19.19 -11.71 7.59
N LYS A 40 18.78 -12.20 8.76
CA LYS A 40 19.60 -13.01 9.67
C LYS A 40 18.89 -14.33 9.95
N THR A 41 18.86 -15.24 8.99
CA THR A 41 18.11 -16.52 9.10
C THR A 41 18.49 -17.35 10.33
N TRP A 42 19.74 -17.29 10.78
CA TRP A 42 20.23 -17.96 11.99
C TRP A 42 19.54 -17.48 13.29
N TRP A 43 18.88 -16.32 13.29
CA TRP A 43 18.09 -15.85 14.44
C TRP A 43 16.92 -16.78 14.75
N HIS A 44 16.31 -17.41 13.75
CA HIS A 44 15.26 -18.40 13.97
C HIS A 44 15.78 -19.62 14.71
N LEU A 45 17.06 -19.98 14.52
CA LEU A 45 17.68 -21.05 15.30
C LEU A 45 17.90 -20.60 16.74
N VAL A 46 18.55 -19.45 16.94
CA VAL A 46 19.02 -18.98 18.26
C VAL A 46 17.90 -18.48 19.16
N TYR A 47 16.94 -17.73 18.62
CA TYR A 47 15.89 -17.06 19.40
C TYR A 47 14.53 -17.75 19.30
N PHE A 48 14.38 -18.81 18.50
CA PHE A 48 13.12 -19.54 18.40
C PHE A 48 13.31 -21.03 18.64
N LEU A 49 14.08 -21.74 17.80
CA LEU A 49 14.18 -23.20 17.87
C LEU A 49 14.95 -23.71 19.10
N ILE A 50 16.13 -23.16 19.40
CA ILE A 50 16.94 -23.58 20.56
C ILE A 50 16.19 -23.36 21.88
N PRO A 51 15.64 -22.16 22.18
CA PRO A 51 14.91 -21.94 23.42
C PRO A 51 13.67 -22.83 23.53
N LEU A 52 12.96 -23.04 22.42
CA LEU A 52 11.80 -23.92 22.36
C LEU A 52 12.18 -25.38 22.68
N PHE A 53 13.26 -25.88 22.09
CA PHE A 53 13.78 -27.21 22.37
C PHE A 53 14.21 -27.37 23.83
N LEU A 54 14.99 -26.42 24.37
CA LEU A 54 15.41 -26.41 25.77
C LEU A 54 14.22 -26.39 26.72
N TYR A 55 13.20 -25.58 26.42
CA TYR A 55 11.99 -25.53 27.21
C TYR A 55 11.28 -26.89 27.23
N PHE A 56 11.09 -27.52 26.07
CA PHE A 56 10.45 -28.85 25.98
C PHE A 56 11.24 -29.96 26.67
N ALA A 57 12.57 -29.94 26.56
CA ALA A 57 13.45 -30.91 27.21
C ALA A 57 13.30 -30.88 28.73
N VAL A 58 13.19 -29.67 29.30
CA VAL A 58 13.14 -29.47 30.75
C VAL A 58 11.71 -29.54 31.30
N SER A 59 10.69 -29.23 30.49
CA SER A 59 9.29 -29.17 30.92
C SER A 59 8.68 -30.53 31.30
N HIS A 60 9.27 -31.63 30.83
CA HIS A 60 8.77 -32.98 31.09
C HIS A 60 9.23 -33.55 32.45
N GLU A 61 10.38 -33.09 32.96
CA GLU A 61 11.06 -33.79 34.07
C GLU A 61 11.21 -32.94 35.35
N SER A 62 10.90 -31.64 35.35
CA SER A 62 11.19 -30.79 36.52
C SER A 62 10.53 -29.40 36.55
N ASN A 63 10.63 -28.71 37.69
CA ASN A 63 10.33 -27.28 37.85
C ASN A 63 11.37 -26.37 37.18
N PHE A 64 12.43 -26.89 36.54
CA PHE A 64 13.51 -26.07 35.98
C PHE A 64 13.07 -25.31 34.72
N SER A 65 11.85 -25.55 34.21
CA SER A 65 11.28 -24.78 33.10
C SER A 65 11.32 -23.27 33.36
N ILE A 66 11.12 -22.84 34.61
CA ILE A 66 11.16 -21.41 34.97
C ILE A 66 12.54 -20.79 34.76
N LEU A 67 13.62 -21.56 34.97
CA LEU A 67 14.99 -21.07 34.75
C LEU A 67 15.26 -20.85 33.26
N VAL A 68 14.80 -21.79 32.41
CA VAL A 68 14.86 -21.65 30.95
C VAL A 68 14.07 -20.42 30.51
N THR A 69 12.87 -20.22 31.06
CA THR A 69 12.02 -19.07 30.77
C THR A 69 12.67 -17.74 31.15
N LEU A 70 13.21 -17.63 32.37
CA LEU A 70 13.90 -16.42 32.82
C LEU A 70 15.16 -16.14 31.99
N GLY A 71 15.96 -17.17 31.72
CA GLY A 71 17.13 -17.07 30.84
C GLY A 71 16.75 -16.59 29.44
N TYR A 72 15.65 -17.11 28.88
CA TYR A 72 15.15 -16.70 27.58
C TYR A 72 14.66 -15.24 27.56
N ILE A 73 13.96 -14.79 28.61
CA ILE A 73 13.54 -13.38 28.75
C ILE A 73 14.75 -12.45 28.79
N VAL A 74 15.79 -12.79 29.56
CA VAL A 74 17.04 -12.01 29.61
C VAL A 74 17.72 -11.99 28.24
N MET A 75 17.79 -13.13 27.56
CA MET A 75 18.36 -13.23 26.22
C MET A 75 17.61 -12.34 25.21
N LEU A 76 16.27 -12.34 25.23
CA LEU A 76 15.46 -11.46 24.38
C LEU A 76 15.59 -9.98 24.76
N TYR A 77 15.74 -9.66 26.05
CA TYR A 77 15.99 -8.29 26.49
C TYR A 77 17.31 -7.75 25.93
N MET A 78 18.38 -8.55 26.00
CA MET A 78 19.68 -8.21 25.42
C MET A 78 19.56 -8.06 23.90
N TRP A 79 18.96 -9.04 23.22
CA TRP A 79 18.72 -8.99 21.78
C TRP A 79 17.95 -7.73 21.36
N ARG A 80 16.88 -7.38 22.08
CA ARG A 80 16.06 -6.17 21.84
C ARG A 80 16.86 -4.88 22.01
N LYS A 81 17.85 -4.84 22.89
CA LYS A 81 18.66 -3.64 23.12
C LYS A 81 19.53 -3.30 21.91
N GLU A 82 19.93 -4.31 21.15
CA GLU A 82 20.74 -4.19 19.93
C GLU A 82 19.92 -3.82 18.67
N GLN A 83 18.59 -3.73 18.77
CA GLN A 83 17.73 -3.44 17.62
C GLN A 83 17.28 -1.98 17.59
N ASP A 84 17.36 -1.37 16.40
CA ASP A 84 16.89 0.00 16.17
C ASP A 84 15.35 0.10 16.11
N LYS A 85 14.68 -0.99 15.72
CA LYS A 85 13.23 -1.02 15.44
C LYS A 85 12.49 -1.85 16.49
N PRO A 86 11.92 -1.24 17.55
CA PRO A 86 11.18 -1.98 18.56
C PRO A 86 9.84 -2.49 18.01
N LEU A 87 9.26 -3.49 18.69
CA LEU A 87 7.88 -3.89 18.47
C LEU A 87 6.94 -2.75 18.89
N VAL A 88 6.09 -2.29 17.98
CA VAL A 88 5.09 -1.26 18.22
C VAL A 88 3.75 -1.92 18.49
N PHE A 89 3.15 -1.63 19.65
CA PHE A 89 1.87 -2.21 20.06
C PHE A 89 0.69 -1.55 19.34
N THR A 90 0.55 -1.89 18.05
CA THR A 90 -0.61 -1.55 17.22
C THR A 90 -1.86 -2.37 17.64
N GLY A 91 -3.04 -2.00 17.14
CA GLY A 91 -4.26 -2.78 17.38
C GLY A 91 -4.14 -4.25 16.97
N ARG A 92 -3.44 -4.54 15.87
CA ARG A 92 -3.12 -5.91 15.41
C ARG A 92 -2.27 -6.67 16.42
N VAL A 93 -1.18 -6.05 16.88
CA VAL A 93 -0.26 -6.67 17.86
C VAL A 93 -0.98 -6.91 19.19
N LYS A 94 -1.79 -5.96 19.66
CA LYS A 94 -2.61 -6.13 20.88
C LYS A 94 -3.58 -7.30 20.76
N ARG A 95 -4.28 -7.44 19.62
CA ARG A 95 -5.17 -8.60 19.36
C ARG A 95 -4.40 -9.91 19.39
N PHE A 96 -3.25 -9.98 18.74
CA PHE A 96 -2.40 -11.17 18.77
C PHE A 96 -2.03 -11.58 20.20
N PHE A 97 -1.54 -10.65 21.03
CA PHE A 97 -1.17 -10.99 22.41
C PHE A 97 -2.37 -11.33 23.29
N ALA A 98 -3.52 -10.68 23.08
CA ALA A 98 -4.76 -11.03 23.76
C ALA A 98 -5.19 -12.47 23.41
N SER A 99 -5.19 -12.83 22.12
CA SER A 99 -5.45 -14.20 21.66
C SER A 99 -4.41 -15.19 22.20
N LEU A 100 -3.13 -14.81 22.21
CA LEU A 100 -2.04 -15.66 22.70
C LEU A 100 -2.23 -15.99 24.18
N LEU A 101 -2.50 -14.98 25.00
CA LEU A 101 -2.79 -15.18 26.42
C LEU A 101 -4.03 -16.05 26.62
N PHE A 102 -5.12 -15.75 25.90
CA PHE A 102 -6.36 -16.51 25.96
C PHE A 102 -6.13 -18.00 25.63
N PHE A 103 -5.52 -18.31 24.49
CA PHE A 103 -5.29 -19.70 24.09
C PHE A 103 -4.30 -20.43 25.00
N THR A 104 -3.32 -19.71 25.56
CA THR A 104 -2.39 -20.30 26.53
C THR A 104 -3.13 -20.72 27.80
N LEU A 105 -3.91 -19.81 28.39
CA LEU A 105 -4.70 -20.11 29.59
C LEU A 105 -5.77 -21.16 29.33
N PHE A 106 -6.43 -21.11 28.17
CA PHE A 106 -7.41 -22.11 27.75
C PHE A 106 -6.79 -23.50 27.65
N LEU A 107 -5.63 -23.64 27.00
CA LEU A 107 -4.96 -24.94 26.86
C LEU A 107 -4.42 -25.46 28.18
N VAL A 108 -3.93 -24.58 29.06
CA VAL A 108 -3.58 -24.95 30.44
C VAL A 108 -4.80 -25.52 31.17
N MET A 109 -5.94 -24.84 31.09
CA MET A 109 -7.19 -25.30 31.70
C MET A 109 -7.67 -26.63 31.11
N MET A 110 -7.58 -26.81 29.78
CA MET A 110 -7.93 -28.07 29.12
C MET A 110 -7.02 -29.23 29.54
N ASN A 111 -5.71 -29.01 29.63
CA ASN A 111 -4.77 -30.03 30.09
C ASN A 111 -5.08 -30.44 31.54
N PHE A 112 -5.46 -29.49 32.40
CA PHE A 112 -5.88 -29.78 33.78
C PHE A 112 -7.14 -30.67 33.84
N ILE A 113 -8.17 -30.33 33.06
CA ILE A 113 -9.46 -31.02 33.07
C ILE A 113 -9.37 -32.41 32.42
N PHE A 114 -8.73 -32.51 31.25
CA PHE A 114 -8.76 -33.71 30.41
C PHE A 114 -7.50 -34.57 30.52
N GLN A 115 -6.50 -34.15 31.31
CA GLN A 115 -5.22 -34.84 31.47
C GLN A 115 -4.50 -35.09 30.13
N PHE A 116 -4.77 -34.27 29.11
CA PHE A 116 -4.05 -34.31 27.84
C PHE A 116 -2.66 -33.68 27.96
N LYS A 117 -1.69 -34.21 27.21
CA LYS A 117 -0.35 -33.62 27.02
C LYS A 117 -0.27 -32.87 25.69
N ILE A 118 -1.10 -31.84 25.50
CA ILE A 118 -1.01 -30.99 24.29
C ILE A 118 0.30 -30.19 24.35
N LEU A 119 0.94 -30.00 23.18
CA LEU A 119 2.08 -29.08 22.97
C LEU A 119 1.70 -27.64 23.38
N ALA A 120 1.81 -27.34 24.68
CA ALA A 120 1.28 -26.13 25.31
C ALA A 120 2.04 -24.83 24.97
N VAL A 121 3.02 -24.89 24.06
CA VAL A 121 3.86 -23.72 23.72
C VAL A 121 3.63 -23.27 22.28
N VAL A 122 3.69 -24.20 21.32
CA VAL A 122 3.56 -23.87 19.89
C VAL A 122 2.09 -23.67 19.49
N THR A 123 1.18 -24.48 20.06
CA THR A 123 -0.24 -24.43 19.72
C THR A 123 -0.89 -23.06 20.00
N PRO A 124 -0.71 -22.42 21.18
CA PRO A 124 -1.21 -21.07 21.40
C PRO A 124 -0.68 -20.05 20.38
N LEU A 125 0.58 -20.17 19.96
CA LEU A 125 1.20 -19.25 19.00
C LEU A 125 0.53 -19.34 17.62
N ILE A 126 0.29 -20.57 17.14
CA ILE A 126 -0.40 -20.83 15.87
C ILE A 126 -1.84 -20.31 15.94
N LEU A 127 -2.57 -20.64 17.01
CA LEU A 127 -3.96 -20.20 17.19
C LEU A 127 -4.08 -18.68 17.31
N ALA A 128 -3.15 -18.04 18.02
CA ALA A 128 -3.11 -16.58 18.14
C ALA A 128 -2.81 -15.90 16.81
N TYR A 129 -1.87 -16.44 16.03
CA TYR A 129 -1.58 -15.93 14.70
C TYR A 129 -2.78 -16.11 13.75
N ALA A 130 -3.40 -17.29 13.75
CA ALA A 130 -4.56 -17.59 12.92
C ALA A 130 -5.73 -16.66 13.25
N THR A 131 -6.10 -16.56 14.54
CA THR A 131 -7.19 -15.68 14.97
C THR A 131 -6.90 -14.21 14.70
N SER A 132 -5.70 -13.71 15.01
CA SER A 132 -5.33 -12.33 14.71
C SER A 132 -5.37 -12.03 13.21
N SER A 133 -4.99 -13.00 12.37
CA SER A 133 -5.02 -12.86 10.90
C SER A 133 -6.45 -12.88 10.37
N MET A 134 -7.29 -13.77 10.88
CA MET A 134 -8.72 -13.82 10.55
C MET A 134 -9.44 -12.53 10.93
N MET A 135 -9.21 -12.02 12.15
CA MET A 135 -9.77 -10.75 12.60
C MET A 135 -9.32 -9.60 11.71
N GLU A 136 -8.04 -9.57 11.32
CA GLU A 136 -7.53 -8.55 10.41
C GLU A 136 -8.23 -8.60 9.04
N ALA A 137 -8.40 -9.80 8.47
CA ALA A 137 -9.09 -9.99 7.21
C ALA A 137 -10.56 -9.56 7.30
N MET A 138 -11.25 -9.87 8.40
CA MET A 138 -12.63 -9.43 8.65
C MET A 138 -12.73 -7.90 8.76
N LEU A 139 -11.83 -7.27 9.52
CA LEU A 139 -11.78 -5.80 9.64
C LEU A 139 -11.51 -5.14 8.30
N PHE A 140 -10.56 -5.67 7.53
CA PHE A 140 -10.24 -5.17 6.20
C PHE A 140 -11.44 -5.31 5.25
N ARG A 141 -12.14 -6.44 5.27
CA ARG A 141 -13.37 -6.65 4.48
C ARG A 141 -14.49 -5.69 4.89
N GLY A 142 -14.66 -5.45 6.20
CA GLY A 142 -15.59 -4.44 6.70
C GLY A 142 -15.28 -3.04 6.17
N PHE A 143 -13.98 -2.71 6.10
CA PHE A 143 -13.50 -1.43 5.58
C PHE A 143 -13.72 -1.29 4.07
N GLU A 144 -13.48 -2.37 3.33
CA GLU A 144 -13.75 -2.48 1.90
C GLU A 144 -15.25 -2.28 1.60
N MET A 145 -16.14 -3.00 2.31
CA MET A 145 -17.60 -2.85 2.15
C MET A 145 -18.10 -1.44 2.45
N LYS A 146 -17.52 -0.75 3.45
CA LYS A 146 -17.86 0.64 3.76
C LYS A 146 -17.49 1.57 2.61
N ALA A 147 -16.30 1.39 2.03
CA ALA A 147 -15.81 2.19 0.92
C ALA A 147 -16.64 1.93 -0.34
N GLU A 148 -16.97 0.67 -0.62
CA GLU A 148 -17.84 0.25 -1.72
C GLU A 148 -19.22 0.89 -1.59
N LYS A 149 -19.83 0.84 -0.41
CA LYS A 149 -21.13 1.48 -0.14
C LYS A 149 -21.07 2.99 -0.40
N LYS A 150 -19.96 3.65 -0.05
CA LYS A 150 -19.78 5.08 -0.30
C LYS A 150 -19.66 5.38 -1.79
N LEU A 151 -18.85 4.63 -2.54
CA LEU A 151 -18.76 4.78 -4.00
C LEU A 151 -20.12 4.55 -4.67
N ASN A 152 -20.85 3.52 -4.26
CA ASN A 152 -22.18 3.21 -4.80
C ASN A 152 -23.25 4.26 -4.47
N SER A 153 -23.04 5.08 -3.44
CA SER A 153 -23.93 6.20 -3.12
C SER A 153 -23.76 7.41 -4.04
N MET A 154 -22.72 7.42 -4.88
CA MET A 154 -22.40 8.50 -5.83
C MET A 154 -22.36 7.95 -7.28
N PRO A 155 -23.49 7.44 -7.82
CA PRO A 155 -23.50 6.73 -9.10
C PRO A 155 -23.11 7.58 -10.32
N ASN A 156 -23.29 8.91 -10.22
CA ASN A 156 -22.95 9.85 -11.29
C ASN A 156 -21.48 10.32 -11.24
N MET A 157 -20.75 9.98 -10.18
CA MET A 157 -19.35 10.39 -10.03
C MET A 157 -18.47 9.70 -11.08
N VAL A 158 -17.72 10.50 -11.83
CA VAL A 158 -16.73 9.99 -12.77
C VAL A 158 -15.45 9.65 -12.01
N VAL A 159 -14.81 8.55 -12.38
CA VAL A 159 -13.58 8.06 -11.72
C VAL A 159 -12.47 8.05 -12.75
N VAL A 160 -11.37 8.74 -12.46
CA VAL A 160 -10.18 8.81 -13.29
C VAL A 160 -9.05 8.08 -12.59
N GLY A 161 -8.59 6.97 -13.17
CA GLY A 161 -7.45 6.22 -12.67
C GLY A 161 -6.12 6.71 -13.26
N VAL A 162 -5.10 6.89 -12.43
CA VAL A 162 -3.79 7.38 -12.85
C VAL A 162 -2.67 6.46 -12.37
N THR A 163 -1.92 5.87 -13.29
CA THR A 163 -0.67 5.15 -13.00
C THR A 163 0.47 5.59 -13.91
N ALA A 164 1.71 5.38 -13.49
CA ALA A 164 2.94 5.70 -14.22
C ALA A 164 4.15 5.16 -13.43
N SER A 165 5.34 5.12 -14.04
CA SER A 165 6.58 4.92 -13.27
C SER A 165 7.01 6.22 -12.61
N TYR A 166 6.90 7.32 -13.35
CA TYR A 166 7.27 8.67 -12.92
C TYR A 166 6.12 9.64 -13.18
N GLY A 167 5.99 10.69 -12.37
CA GLY A 167 5.00 11.73 -12.62
C GLY A 167 3.56 11.43 -12.19
N LYS A 168 3.24 10.23 -11.68
CA LYS A 168 1.88 9.85 -11.20
C LYS A 168 1.16 10.95 -10.41
N THR A 169 1.78 11.40 -9.32
CA THR A 169 1.23 12.44 -8.44
C THR A 169 1.05 13.78 -9.16
N SER A 170 1.95 14.11 -10.09
CA SER A 170 1.86 15.36 -10.87
C SER A 170 0.69 15.27 -11.85
N ILE A 171 0.56 14.18 -12.60
CA ILE A 171 -0.57 13.93 -13.50
C ILE A 171 -1.90 14.02 -12.73
N LYS A 172 -2.01 13.29 -11.61
CA LYS A 172 -3.20 13.35 -10.73
C LYS A 172 -3.53 14.80 -10.33
N ASN A 173 -2.55 15.53 -9.82
CA ASN A 173 -2.77 16.91 -9.36
C ASN A 173 -3.13 17.86 -10.51
N TYR A 174 -2.53 17.69 -11.69
CA TYR A 174 -2.84 18.50 -12.87
C TYR A 174 -4.26 18.23 -13.37
N ILE A 175 -4.66 16.96 -13.48
CA ILE A 175 -6.04 16.57 -13.80
C ILE A 175 -7.01 17.21 -12.80
N ALA A 176 -6.74 17.06 -11.51
CA ALA A 176 -7.62 17.60 -10.47
C ALA A 176 -7.75 19.12 -10.54
N HIS A 177 -6.63 19.82 -10.73
CA HIS A 177 -6.60 21.28 -10.85
C HIS A 177 -7.34 21.78 -12.09
N ILE A 178 -7.09 21.19 -13.26
CA ILE A 178 -7.76 21.59 -14.50
C ILE A 178 -9.27 21.37 -14.37
N LEU A 179 -9.69 20.17 -13.96
CA LEU A 179 -11.11 19.82 -13.85
C LEU A 179 -11.86 20.65 -12.80
N SER A 180 -11.16 21.20 -11.79
CA SER A 180 -11.78 22.03 -10.75
C SER A 180 -12.39 23.35 -11.24
N ALA A 181 -12.13 23.74 -12.49
CA ALA A 181 -12.81 24.89 -13.11
C ALA A 181 -14.32 24.67 -13.29
N LYS A 182 -14.72 23.41 -13.53
CA LYS A 182 -16.08 23.04 -13.93
C LYS A 182 -16.73 22.06 -12.95
N TYR A 183 -15.94 21.21 -12.29
CA TYR A 183 -16.42 20.10 -11.48
C TYR A 183 -15.99 20.21 -10.02
N ASN A 184 -16.76 19.62 -9.12
CA ASN A 184 -16.32 19.27 -7.77
C ASN A 184 -15.37 18.06 -7.84
N VAL A 185 -14.07 18.35 -7.76
CA VAL A 185 -13.03 17.32 -7.94
C VAL A 185 -12.39 16.95 -6.62
N TYR A 186 -12.32 15.65 -6.35
CA TYR A 186 -11.51 15.10 -5.28
C TYR A 186 -10.39 14.24 -5.86
N ALA A 187 -9.20 14.35 -5.30
CA ALA A 187 -8.05 13.57 -5.72
C ALA A 187 -7.36 12.97 -4.50
N THR A 188 -6.98 11.69 -4.61
CA THR A 188 -6.24 10.98 -3.54
C THR A 188 -5.10 11.83 -2.97
N PRO A 189 -5.00 12.02 -1.65
CA PRO A 189 -4.10 13.00 -1.05
C PRO A 189 -2.65 12.51 -1.09
N ARG A 190 -1.71 13.44 -1.32
CA ARG A 190 -0.26 13.17 -1.33
C ARG A 190 0.10 11.95 -2.22
N SER A 191 0.67 10.90 -1.63
CA SER A 191 1.06 9.65 -2.30
C SER A 191 0.21 8.46 -1.83
N VAL A 192 -1.05 8.68 -1.47
CA VAL A 192 -2.00 7.57 -1.22
C VAL A 192 -2.29 6.88 -2.54
N ASN A 193 -1.74 5.68 -2.70
CA ASN A 193 -1.82 4.94 -3.97
C ASN A 193 -1.81 3.42 -3.83
N THR A 194 -1.88 2.89 -2.61
CA THR A 194 -2.05 1.46 -2.34
C THR A 194 -3.52 1.15 -2.12
N PHE A 195 -3.95 -0.10 -2.35
CA PHE A 195 -5.34 -0.48 -2.18
C PHE A 195 -5.93 -0.10 -0.81
N GLY A 196 -5.31 -0.54 0.28
CA GLY A 196 -5.74 -0.17 1.63
C GLY A 196 -5.67 1.35 1.93
N GLY A 197 -4.76 2.07 1.28
CA GLY A 197 -4.69 3.53 1.38
C GLY A 197 -5.88 4.20 0.69
N VAL A 198 -6.22 3.75 -0.51
CA VAL A 198 -7.38 4.22 -1.28
C VAL A 198 -8.68 3.90 -0.56
N LEU A 199 -8.83 2.69 0.02
CA LEU A 199 -10.00 2.36 0.84
C LEU A 199 -10.17 3.34 2.00
N LYS A 200 -9.06 3.73 2.63
CA LYS A 200 -9.08 4.65 3.77
C LYS A 200 -9.50 6.05 3.35
N ASP A 201 -8.88 6.56 2.30
CA ASP A 201 -9.19 7.86 1.72
C ASP A 201 -10.67 7.96 1.30
N ILE A 202 -11.19 6.91 0.65
CA ILE A 202 -12.61 6.84 0.32
C ILE A 202 -13.45 6.91 1.60
N ASN A 203 -13.16 6.09 2.60
CA ASN A 203 -13.97 6.02 3.81
C ASN A 203 -13.96 7.30 4.65
N ASP A 204 -12.80 7.94 4.78
CA ASP A 204 -12.56 9.00 5.74
C ASP A 204 -12.69 10.40 5.11
N ASP A 205 -12.24 10.57 3.87
CA ASP A 205 -11.94 11.90 3.32
C ASP A 205 -12.74 12.26 2.04
N LEU A 206 -13.16 11.28 1.22
CA LEU A 206 -13.88 11.54 -0.05
C LEU A 206 -15.23 12.28 0.19
N PRO A 207 -15.43 13.52 -0.30
CA PRO A 207 -16.69 14.24 -0.13
C PRO A 207 -17.84 13.61 -0.93
N SER A 208 -19.08 13.69 -0.43
CA SER A 208 -20.27 13.10 -1.06
C SER A 208 -20.80 13.85 -2.28
N ASP A 209 -20.37 15.10 -2.46
CA ASP A 209 -20.69 15.99 -3.59
C ASP A 209 -19.60 15.97 -4.68
N THR A 210 -18.68 15.01 -4.62
CA THR A 210 -17.63 14.80 -5.63
C THR A 210 -18.25 14.38 -6.95
N GLU A 211 -17.98 15.15 -8.00
CA GLU A 211 -18.38 14.84 -9.38
C GLU A 211 -17.29 14.08 -10.13
N VAL A 212 -16.02 14.39 -9.85
CA VAL A 212 -14.87 13.66 -10.41
C VAL A 212 -13.91 13.22 -9.32
N TYR A 213 -13.62 11.92 -9.26
CA TYR A 213 -12.64 11.34 -8.34
C TYR A 213 -11.39 10.88 -9.08
N VAL A 214 -10.24 11.49 -8.77
CA VAL A 214 -8.94 11.19 -9.40
C VAL A 214 -8.09 10.31 -8.47
N VAL A 215 -7.88 9.06 -8.87
CA VAL A 215 -7.24 8.02 -8.04
C VAL A 215 -5.83 7.73 -8.54
N GLU A 216 -4.82 8.01 -7.71
CA GLU A 216 -3.45 7.55 -7.98
C GLU A 216 -3.33 6.07 -7.66
N MET A 217 -2.81 5.27 -8.60
CA MET A 217 -2.64 3.83 -8.47
C MET A 217 -1.17 3.45 -8.51
N GLY A 218 -0.67 2.92 -7.39
CA GLY A 218 0.70 2.50 -7.17
C GLY A 218 0.83 0.99 -7.17
N ALA A 219 2.00 0.49 -7.54
CA ALA A 219 2.30 -0.93 -7.58
C ALA A 219 3.71 -1.22 -7.10
N ARG A 220 3.86 -2.33 -6.37
CA ARG A 220 5.13 -2.95 -5.97
C ARG A 220 5.23 -4.39 -6.49
N GLY A 221 4.15 -4.96 -6.99
CA GLY A 221 4.12 -6.25 -7.67
C GLY A 221 2.91 -6.36 -8.61
N GLU A 222 2.87 -7.46 -9.34
CA GLU A 222 1.74 -7.85 -10.20
C GLU A 222 0.45 -8.01 -9.39
N GLY A 223 -0.67 -7.55 -9.96
CA GLY A 223 -1.98 -7.56 -9.33
C GLY A 223 -2.31 -6.35 -8.45
N ASP A 224 -1.32 -5.53 -8.06
CA ASP A 224 -1.55 -4.36 -7.20
C ASP A 224 -2.43 -3.29 -7.89
N ILE A 225 -2.24 -3.05 -9.20
CA ILE A 225 -3.06 -2.08 -9.93
C ILE A 225 -4.43 -2.70 -10.20
N MET A 226 -4.47 -3.96 -10.62
CA MET A 226 -5.69 -4.74 -10.86
C MET A 226 -6.63 -4.70 -9.65
N GLU A 227 -6.11 -4.87 -8.43
CA GLU A 227 -6.89 -4.82 -7.19
C GLU A 227 -7.59 -3.45 -7.03
N ILE A 228 -6.85 -2.35 -7.22
CA ILE A 228 -7.40 -1.00 -7.15
C ILE A 228 -8.40 -0.76 -8.29
N THR A 229 -8.05 -1.16 -9.51
CA THR A 229 -8.87 -0.98 -10.72
C THR A 229 -10.20 -1.68 -10.61
N LYS A 230 -10.24 -2.94 -10.16
CA LYS A 230 -11.50 -3.68 -9.95
C LYS A 230 -12.39 -3.02 -8.91
N PHE A 231 -11.80 -2.43 -7.87
CA PHE A 231 -12.56 -1.81 -6.80
C PHE A 231 -13.11 -0.43 -7.16
N VAL A 232 -12.27 0.49 -7.66
CA VAL A 232 -12.73 1.85 -8.02
C VAL A 232 -13.35 1.93 -9.42
N ASN A 233 -13.13 0.90 -10.25
CA ASN A 233 -13.72 0.68 -11.57
C ASN A 233 -13.71 1.94 -12.44
N PRO A 234 -12.52 2.49 -12.78
CA PRO A 234 -12.38 3.81 -13.38
C PRO A 234 -13.08 3.94 -14.74
N HIS A 235 -13.68 5.11 -15.00
CA HIS A 235 -14.29 5.44 -16.29
C HIS A 235 -13.26 5.92 -17.30
N LEU A 236 -12.25 6.65 -16.83
CA LEU A 236 -11.13 7.13 -17.63
C LEU A 236 -9.83 6.65 -17.01
N ALA A 237 -8.85 6.27 -17.83
CA ALA A 237 -7.55 5.82 -17.34
C ALA A 237 -6.39 6.59 -17.98
N VAL A 238 -5.36 6.85 -17.18
CA VAL A 238 -4.10 7.43 -17.64
C VAL A 238 -2.94 6.53 -17.22
N VAL A 239 -2.16 6.12 -18.20
CA VAL A 239 -0.86 5.47 -17.99
C VAL A 239 0.23 6.43 -18.46
N GLY A 240 0.86 7.12 -17.53
CA GLY A 240 2.03 7.95 -17.81
C GLY A 240 3.29 7.13 -18.10
N LYS A 241 4.43 7.81 -18.23
CA LYS A 241 5.70 7.19 -18.67
C LYS A 241 6.05 5.92 -17.89
N ILE A 242 6.37 4.86 -18.63
CA ILE A 242 6.85 3.58 -18.10
C ILE A 242 8.39 3.57 -18.13
N GLY A 243 9.01 3.09 -17.05
CA GLY A 243 10.45 3.01 -16.90
C GLY A 243 10.83 2.11 -15.73
N PRO A 244 12.14 1.95 -15.45
CA PRO A 244 12.66 0.92 -14.55
C PRO A 244 12.51 1.28 -13.05
N ALA A 245 11.38 1.85 -12.64
CA ALA A 245 11.10 2.14 -11.24
C ALA A 245 10.74 0.84 -10.50
N HIS A 246 11.33 0.62 -9.31
CA HIS A 246 11.11 -0.58 -8.49
C HIS A 246 11.48 -1.90 -9.18
N ILE A 247 12.43 -1.86 -10.12
CA ILE A 247 12.82 -3.03 -10.91
C ILE A 247 13.33 -4.19 -10.05
N GLU A 248 13.84 -3.92 -8.86
CA GLU A 248 14.28 -4.93 -7.89
C GLU A 248 13.12 -5.84 -7.42
N TYR A 249 11.90 -5.29 -7.37
CA TYR A 249 10.71 -6.04 -7.00
C TYR A 249 10.04 -6.72 -8.20
N PHE A 250 10.04 -6.05 -9.36
CA PHE A 250 9.37 -6.55 -10.57
C PHE A 250 10.24 -7.53 -11.38
N GLY A 251 11.56 -7.44 -11.30
CA GLY A 251 12.51 -8.27 -12.04
C GLY A 251 12.69 -7.91 -13.52
N SER A 252 11.71 -7.29 -14.19
CA SER A 252 11.85 -6.82 -15.58
C SER A 252 10.98 -5.61 -15.90
N LEU A 253 11.38 -4.83 -16.92
CA LEU A 253 10.60 -3.71 -17.43
C LEU A 253 9.26 -4.17 -18.05
N GLU A 254 9.24 -5.35 -18.66
CA GLU A 254 8.03 -5.96 -19.20
C GLU A 254 6.98 -6.21 -18.10
N LYS A 255 7.41 -6.74 -16.95
CA LYS A 255 6.51 -6.93 -15.80
C LYS A 255 5.99 -5.60 -15.27
N ILE A 256 6.86 -4.58 -15.15
CA ILE A 256 6.43 -3.23 -14.76
C ILE A 256 5.36 -2.69 -15.73
N ARG A 257 5.58 -2.88 -17.04
CA ARG A 257 4.62 -2.48 -18.07
C ARG A 257 3.30 -3.22 -17.89
N ASN A 258 3.32 -4.55 -17.89
CA ASN A 258 2.11 -5.37 -17.83
C ASN A 258 1.30 -5.06 -16.55
N THR A 259 1.96 -4.88 -15.41
CA THR A 259 1.30 -4.46 -14.17
C THR A 259 0.63 -3.10 -14.28
N LYS A 260 1.24 -2.12 -14.96
CA LYS A 260 0.57 -0.82 -15.17
C LYS A 260 -0.61 -0.91 -16.11
N MET A 261 -0.55 -1.82 -17.07
CA MET A 261 -1.64 -2.04 -18.03
C MET A 261 -2.87 -2.70 -17.39
N GLU A 262 -2.75 -3.28 -16.20
CA GLU A 262 -3.89 -3.77 -15.41
C GLU A 262 -4.97 -2.69 -15.22
N ILE A 263 -4.61 -1.39 -15.27
CA ILE A 263 -5.60 -0.30 -15.17
C ILE A 263 -6.66 -0.32 -16.27
N LEU A 264 -6.36 -0.93 -17.40
CA LEU A 264 -7.30 -1.04 -18.53
C LEU A 264 -8.38 -2.12 -18.33
N SER A 265 -8.29 -2.95 -17.30
CA SER A 265 -9.26 -4.03 -17.06
C SER A 265 -10.55 -3.55 -16.38
N SER A 266 -10.82 -2.24 -16.38
CA SER A 266 -12.02 -1.67 -15.80
C SER A 266 -13.23 -1.98 -16.68
N GLU A 267 -14.33 -2.43 -16.08
CA GLU A 267 -15.57 -2.75 -16.80
C GLU A 267 -16.32 -1.50 -17.26
N ARG A 268 -16.06 -0.36 -16.63
CA ARG A 268 -16.66 0.94 -16.98
C ARG A 268 -15.75 1.82 -17.83
N LEU A 269 -14.62 1.28 -18.31
CA LEU A 269 -13.66 2.07 -19.07
C LEU A 269 -14.29 2.61 -20.36
N LYS A 270 -14.31 3.93 -20.49
CA LYS A 270 -14.78 4.64 -21.68
C LYS A 270 -13.64 4.99 -22.61
N GLU A 271 -12.57 5.56 -22.04
CA GLU A 271 -11.38 6.00 -22.76
C GLU A 271 -10.13 5.87 -21.88
N ALA A 272 -8.99 5.58 -22.50
CA ALA A 272 -7.69 5.58 -21.82
C ALA A 272 -6.62 6.27 -22.66
N TRP A 273 -5.70 6.98 -22.01
CA TRP A 273 -4.50 7.54 -22.63
C TRP A 273 -3.26 6.90 -22.03
N VAL A 274 -2.47 6.27 -22.90
CA VAL A 274 -1.30 5.50 -22.50
C VAL A 274 -0.08 6.05 -23.20
N HIS A 275 0.95 6.39 -22.43
CA HIS A 275 2.21 6.89 -22.96
C HIS A 275 2.85 5.88 -23.92
N ASP A 276 3.40 6.36 -25.04
CA ASP A 276 4.05 5.55 -26.09
C ASP A 276 5.11 4.54 -25.60
N SER A 277 5.75 4.79 -24.45
CA SER A 277 6.65 3.88 -23.73
C SER A 277 6.04 2.51 -23.39
N ALA A 278 4.70 2.38 -23.39
CA ALA A 278 4.04 1.10 -23.23
C ALA A 278 4.14 0.20 -24.47
N MET A 279 4.43 0.76 -25.65
CA MET A 279 4.54 0.01 -26.91
C MET A 279 3.30 -0.86 -27.18
N LEU A 280 2.11 -0.30 -26.95
CA LEU A 280 0.84 -1.00 -27.21
C LEU A 280 0.49 -0.89 -28.68
N SER A 281 -0.07 -1.97 -29.21
CA SER A 281 -0.85 -1.89 -30.44
C SER A 281 -2.12 -1.09 -30.21
N PRO A 282 -2.63 -0.35 -31.21
CA PRO A 282 -3.89 0.37 -31.08
C PRO A 282 -5.04 -0.59 -30.71
N ILE A 283 -5.78 -0.24 -29.67
CA ILE A 283 -7.01 -0.92 -29.25
C ILE A 283 -8.14 0.12 -29.38
N SER A 284 -9.38 -0.31 -29.60
CA SER A 284 -10.53 0.60 -29.44
C SER A 284 -10.46 1.25 -28.06
N HIS A 285 -10.90 2.52 -27.92
CA HIS A 285 -10.94 3.28 -26.66
C HIS A 285 -9.60 3.42 -25.86
N VAL A 286 -8.46 3.03 -26.44
CA VAL A 286 -7.14 3.19 -25.83
C VAL A 286 -6.23 3.94 -26.79
N HIS A 287 -5.95 5.18 -26.44
CA HIS A 287 -5.15 6.10 -27.23
C HIS A 287 -3.70 6.06 -26.77
N THR A 288 -2.79 5.86 -27.72
CA THR A 288 -1.37 6.05 -27.43
C THR A 288 -1.05 7.54 -27.47
N PHE A 289 -0.44 8.07 -26.41
CA PHE A 289 -0.13 9.48 -26.23
C PHE A 289 1.38 9.74 -26.27
N GLY A 290 1.76 10.85 -26.90
CA GLY A 290 3.09 11.46 -26.75
C GLY A 290 3.74 11.92 -28.04
N ARG A 291 3.25 11.44 -29.19
CA ARG A 291 3.75 11.85 -30.52
C ARG A 291 3.08 13.14 -31.00
N GLU A 292 1.90 13.48 -30.47
CA GLU A 292 1.18 14.71 -30.81
C GLU A 292 1.75 15.99 -30.15
N LEU A 293 2.77 15.86 -29.29
CA LEU A 293 3.40 17.00 -28.63
C LEU A 293 4.57 17.55 -29.46
N SER A 294 4.51 18.83 -29.78
CA SER A 294 5.56 19.57 -30.50
C SER A 294 5.91 20.88 -29.81
N GLY A 295 6.95 21.57 -30.30
CA GLY A 295 7.25 22.94 -29.87
C GLY A 295 7.61 23.12 -28.38
N ILE A 296 8.01 22.06 -27.68
CA ILE A 296 8.23 22.09 -26.23
C ILE A 296 9.40 23.03 -25.89
N LYS A 297 9.09 24.13 -25.19
CA LYS A 297 10.06 25.11 -24.67
C LYS A 297 9.82 25.32 -23.19
N ALA A 298 10.80 24.96 -22.37
CA ALA A 298 10.79 25.19 -20.93
C ALA A 298 11.75 26.34 -20.60
N THR A 299 11.23 27.42 -20.03
CA THR A 299 11.99 28.59 -19.56
C THR A 299 11.74 28.79 -18.06
N LEU A 300 12.31 29.85 -17.47
CA LEU A 300 12.00 30.25 -16.09
C LEU A 300 10.61 30.90 -15.94
N ASP A 301 10.01 31.32 -17.05
CA ASP A 301 8.69 31.95 -17.10
C ASP A 301 7.55 30.91 -17.21
N GLY A 302 7.88 29.67 -17.60
CA GLY A 302 6.93 28.58 -17.69
C GLY A 302 7.30 27.56 -18.76
N LEU A 303 6.31 26.73 -19.09
CA LEU A 303 6.39 25.67 -20.07
C LEU A 303 5.40 25.96 -21.19
N HIS A 304 5.93 26.08 -22.41
CA HIS A 304 5.16 26.19 -23.64
C HIS A 304 5.25 24.90 -24.45
N PHE A 305 4.13 24.46 -25.03
CA PHE A 305 4.09 23.31 -25.92
C PHE A 305 2.86 23.37 -26.82
N GLU A 306 2.92 22.68 -27.95
CA GLU A 306 1.81 22.55 -28.89
C GLU A 306 1.23 21.13 -28.81
N MET A 307 -0.09 21.02 -28.90
CA MET A 307 -0.81 19.76 -28.95
C MET A 307 -2.10 19.93 -29.75
N ASP A 308 -2.37 19.05 -30.72
CA ASP A 308 -3.57 19.11 -31.57
C ASP A 308 -3.78 20.48 -32.26
N ASN A 309 -2.69 21.10 -32.75
CA ASN A 309 -2.67 22.44 -33.35
C ASN A 309 -3.04 23.61 -32.39
N GLU A 310 -3.11 23.34 -31.09
CA GLU A 310 -3.31 24.36 -30.06
C GLU A 310 -2.03 24.63 -29.28
N LEU A 311 -1.77 25.91 -28.98
CA LEU A 311 -0.64 26.33 -28.14
C LEU A 311 -1.07 26.41 -26.68
N TYR A 312 -0.33 25.73 -25.82
CA TYR A 312 -0.53 25.73 -24.37
C TYR A 312 0.64 26.37 -23.65
N HIS A 313 0.33 27.01 -22.53
CA HIS A 313 1.30 27.54 -21.59
C HIS A 313 0.89 27.16 -20.17
N ALA A 314 1.87 26.80 -19.34
CA ALA A 314 1.67 26.52 -17.93
C ALA A 314 2.81 27.08 -17.09
N ASN A 315 2.50 27.62 -15.90
CA ASN A 315 3.48 28.19 -14.98
C ASN A 315 4.21 27.12 -14.15
N ILE A 316 4.76 26.11 -14.84
CA ILE A 316 5.54 25.02 -14.25
C ILE A 316 6.82 24.79 -15.04
N LEU A 317 7.87 24.35 -14.34
CA LEU A 317 9.19 24.14 -14.93
C LEU A 317 9.39 22.70 -15.42
N GLY A 318 10.31 22.54 -16.37
CA GLY A 318 10.77 21.24 -16.86
C GLY A 318 9.99 20.72 -18.05
N SER A 319 10.70 20.47 -19.16
CA SER A 319 10.12 20.00 -20.43
C SER A 319 9.38 18.67 -20.30
N PHE A 320 9.80 17.78 -19.41
CA PHE A 320 9.13 16.49 -19.16
C PHE A 320 7.69 16.65 -18.66
N ASN A 321 7.33 17.81 -18.08
CA ASN A 321 5.96 18.05 -17.64
C ASN A 321 4.99 18.27 -18.80
N ALA A 322 5.46 18.60 -20.01
CA ALA A 322 4.59 18.76 -21.18
C ALA A 322 3.79 17.48 -21.45
N MET A 323 4.44 16.32 -21.29
CA MET A 323 3.79 15.02 -21.39
C MET A 323 2.71 14.82 -20.32
N ASN A 324 3.01 15.16 -19.06
CA ASN A 324 2.05 15.02 -17.96
C ASN A 324 0.84 15.97 -18.13
N LEU A 325 1.09 17.21 -18.58
CA LEU A 325 0.04 18.19 -18.87
C LEU A 325 -0.80 17.76 -20.06
N GLY A 326 -0.18 17.31 -21.15
CA GLY A 326 -0.88 16.82 -22.32
C GLY A 326 -1.86 15.69 -21.99
N LEU A 327 -1.43 14.69 -21.22
CA LEU A 327 -2.33 13.64 -20.69
C LEU A 327 -3.47 14.22 -19.85
N SER A 328 -3.19 15.24 -19.04
CA SER A 328 -4.20 15.89 -18.19
C SER A 328 -5.23 16.67 -19.01
N ILE A 329 -4.79 17.34 -20.09
CA ILE A 329 -5.64 18.04 -21.04
C ILE A 329 -6.54 17.06 -21.80
N LYS A 330 -6.02 15.91 -22.23
CA LYS A 330 -6.85 14.88 -22.89
C LYS A 330 -7.98 14.40 -21.98
N ILE A 331 -7.71 14.20 -20.70
CA ILE A 331 -8.74 13.86 -19.70
C ILE A 331 -9.75 15.00 -19.54
N ALA A 332 -9.29 16.25 -19.47
CA ALA A 332 -10.18 17.41 -19.38
C ALA A 332 -11.12 17.52 -20.60
N LYS A 333 -10.59 17.34 -21.81
CA LYS A 333 -11.37 17.32 -23.06
C LYS A 333 -12.37 16.16 -23.10
N ALA A 334 -11.99 14.99 -22.60
CA ALA A 334 -12.88 13.83 -22.49
C ALA A 334 -14.04 14.02 -21.50
N LEU A 335 -13.95 15.03 -20.63
CA LEU A 335 -15.02 15.48 -19.75
C LEU A 335 -15.60 16.82 -20.20
N ASP A 336 -15.57 17.08 -21.51
CA ASP A 336 -16.22 18.23 -22.15
C ASP A 336 -15.81 19.57 -21.51
N MET A 337 -14.55 19.72 -21.10
CA MET A 337 -14.01 21.02 -20.69
C MET A 337 -13.71 21.89 -21.91
N ASP A 338 -14.08 23.17 -21.82
CA ASP A 338 -13.79 24.16 -22.83
C ASP A 338 -12.29 24.49 -22.89
N GLU A 339 -11.81 24.74 -24.09
CA GLU A 339 -10.40 25.02 -24.38
C GLU A 339 -9.88 26.26 -23.62
N GLU A 340 -10.72 27.29 -23.49
CA GLU A 340 -10.39 28.51 -22.75
C GLU A 340 -10.19 28.25 -21.25
N ASP A 341 -11.07 27.44 -20.64
CA ASP A 341 -10.97 27.09 -19.23
C ASP A 341 -9.74 26.23 -18.95
N ILE A 342 -9.43 25.28 -19.84
CA ILE A 342 -8.20 24.48 -19.77
C ILE A 342 -6.98 25.41 -19.77
N LYS A 343 -6.86 26.30 -20.76
CA LYS A 343 -5.74 27.24 -20.87
C LYS A 343 -5.63 28.14 -19.64
N LYS A 344 -6.75 28.62 -19.11
CA LYS A 344 -6.81 29.44 -17.89
C LYS A 344 -6.29 28.67 -16.67
N GLN A 345 -6.71 27.41 -16.50
CA GLN A 345 -6.24 26.58 -15.37
C GLN A 345 -4.77 26.20 -15.49
N LEU A 346 -4.27 25.94 -16.71
CA LEU A 346 -2.86 25.67 -16.92
C LEU A 346 -1.97 26.86 -16.49
N ASN A 347 -2.42 28.08 -16.74
CA ASN A 347 -1.73 29.30 -16.31
C ASN A 347 -1.73 29.49 -14.78
N SER A 348 -2.76 28.99 -14.07
CA SER A 348 -2.88 29.10 -12.61
C SER A 348 -2.23 27.92 -11.85
N LEU A 349 -1.70 26.93 -12.57
CA LEU A 349 -1.05 25.77 -11.96
C LEU A 349 0.11 26.19 -11.06
N LYS A 350 0.15 25.58 -9.87
CA LYS A 350 1.28 25.70 -8.96
C LYS A 350 2.18 24.46 -9.09
N PRO A 351 3.52 24.62 -8.99
CA PRO A 351 4.42 23.48 -8.88
C PRO A 351 4.02 22.58 -7.71
N THR A 352 4.09 21.26 -7.90
CA THR A 352 3.89 20.33 -6.78
C THR A 352 5.03 20.53 -5.76
N PRO A 353 4.75 20.61 -4.44
CA PRO A 353 5.79 20.77 -3.42
C PRO A 353 6.92 19.75 -3.59
N HIS A 354 8.16 20.20 -3.44
CA HIS A 354 9.39 19.39 -3.62
C HIS A 354 9.65 18.86 -5.04
N ARG A 355 8.96 19.37 -6.07
CA ARG A 355 9.23 19.00 -7.49
C ARG A 355 9.49 20.26 -8.33
N LEU A 356 10.78 20.60 -8.51
CA LEU A 356 11.25 21.74 -9.32
C LEU A 356 10.52 23.06 -9.00
N GLN A 357 10.45 23.39 -7.72
CA GLN A 357 9.89 24.66 -7.27
C GLN A 357 10.89 25.78 -7.53
N ARG A 358 10.47 26.83 -8.24
CA ARG A 358 11.24 28.08 -8.32
C ARG A 358 11.36 28.65 -6.91
N MET A 359 12.60 28.86 -6.47
CA MET A 359 12.89 29.60 -5.25
C MET A 359 13.43 30.96 -5.70
N ASP A 360 12.66 32.01 -5.49
CA ASP A 360 13.17 33.37 -5.66
C ASP A 360 14.11 33.65 -4.48
N ALA A 361 15.40 33.83 -4.78
CA ALA A 361 16.33 34.39 -3.80
C ALA A 361 15.98 35.87 -3.66
N GLY A 362 15.51 36.25 -2.46
CA GLY A 362 15.24 37.64 -2.10
C GLY A 362 16.50 38.48 -1.99
#